data_AF-A0A930NLG2-F1
#
_entry.id   AF-A0A930NLG2-F1
#
_cell.length_a   1.000
_cell.length_b   1.000
_cell.length_c   1.000
_cell.angle_alpha   90.00
_cell.angle_beta   90.00
_cell.angle_gamma   90.00
#
_symmetry.space_group_name_H-M   'P 1'
#
loop_
_entity.id
_entity.type
_entity.pdbx_description
1 polymer ?
#
loop_
_entity_poly.entity_id
_entity_poly.type
_entity_poly.pdbx_seq_one_letter_code
_entity_poly.pdbx_strand_id
1 'polypeptide(L)'
;GTTQLQVVAAVRYITNGTYLSIMKEMLEGELSCDCMKGLRDRVAKLIQLYEEAVEKVNASENQDVHDFLARRLYNMTADIIGSLLLIEDASKAPDLFKKSAHVFVRMAEEEVIGHTAYIKAFNPEDLEQFKAVEEETEEA
;
A
#
# COMPACT_ATOMS: atom_id res chain seq x y z
N GLY A 1 -10.28 -12.18 -12.63
CA GLY A 1 -8.98 -12.10 -13.34
C GLY A 1 -7.86 -12.35 -12.35
N THR A 2 -6.72 -12.86 -12.83
CA THR A 2 -5.52 -13.25 -12.05
C THR A 2 -5.10 -12.23 -10.97
N THR A 3 -5.37 -10.94 -11.21
CA THR A 3 -5.12 -9.83 -10.28
C THR A 3 -5.92 -9.89 -8.98
N GLN A 4 -7.10 -10.53 -8.93
CA GLN A 4 -7.86 -10.74 -7.69
C GLN A 4 -7.22 -11.86 -6.84
N LEU A 5 -6.80 -12.96 -7.45
CA LEU A 5 -6.14 -14.06 -6.75
C LEU A 5 -4.81 -13.63 -6.11
N GLN A 6 -4.07 -12.74 -6.79
CA GLN A 6 -2.84 -12.15 -6.24
C GLN A 6 -3.11 -11.31 -4.98
N VAL A 7 -4.21 -10.54 -4.94
CA VAL A 7 -4.58 -9.77 -3.75
C VAL A 7 -4.93 -10.68 -2.60
N VAL A 8 -5.76 -11.70 -2.83
CA VAL A 8 -6.15 -12.67 -1.79
C VAL A 8 -4.93 -13.40 -1.23
N ALA A 9 -3.97 -13.78 -2.08
CA ALA A 9 -2.75 -14.43 -1.64
C ALA A 9 -1.83 -13.50 -0.84
N ALA A 10 -1.74 -12.23 -1.23
CA ALA A 10 -0.85 -11.25 -0.61
C ALA A 10 -1.40 -10.68 0.70
N VAL A 11 -2.73 -10.52 0.82
CA VAL A 11 -3.35 -9.80 1.95
C VAL A 11 -2.96 -10.41 3.30
N ARG A 12 -2.83 -11.74 3.37
CA ARG A 12 -2.38 -12.45 4.57
C ARG A 12 -1.01 -11.95 5.08
N TYR A 13 -0.07 -11.72 4.16
CA TYR A 13 1.28 -11.24 4.48
C TYR A 13 1.35 -9.74 4.74
N ILE A 14 0.32 -9.01 4.28
CA ILE A 14 0.15 -7.59 4.57
C ILE A 14 -0.37 -7.43 6.00
N THR A 15 -1.52 -8.05 6.31
CA THR A 15 -2.20 -7.90 7.60
C THR A 15 -1.44 -8.50 8.77
N ASN A 16 -0.63 -9.54 8.53
CA ASN A 16 0.24 -10.12 9.57
C ASN A 16 1.57 -9.37 9.79
N GLY A 17 1.83 -8.28 9.06
CA GLY A 17 3.02 -7.44 9.22
C GLY A 17 4.30 -7.94 8.54
N THR A 18 4.24 -9.01 7.73
CA THR A 18 5.43 -9.51 7.00
C THR A 18 5.98 -8.43 6.08
N TYR A 19 5.12 -7.82 5.25
CA TYR A 19 5.56 -6.77 4.32
C TYR A 19 6.02 -5.50 5.02
N LEU A 20 5.39 -5.12 6.13
CA LEU A 20 5.83 -3.98 6.93
C LEU A 20 7.25 -4.20 7.47
N SER A 21 7.54 -5.41 7.95
CA SER A 21 8.89 -5.77 8.42
C SER A 21 9.92 -5.69 7.30
N ILE A 22 9.59 -6.23 6.11
CA ILE A 22 10.45 -6.14 4.92
C ILE A 22 10.71 -4.67 4.54
N MET A 23 9.69 -3.81 4.53
CA MET A 23 9.85 -2.39 4.22
C MET A 23 10.79 -1.69 5.22
N LYS A 24 10.67 -2.00 6.52
CA LYS A 24 11.53 -1.46 7.57
C LYS A 24 12.98 -1.94 7.41
N GLU A 25 13.20 -3.21 7.14
CA GLU A 25 14.54 -3.76 6.84
C GLU A 25 15.17 -3.10 5.60
N MET A 26 14.38 -2.93 4.53
CA MET A 26 14.83 -2.22 3.33
C MET A 26 15.12 -0.75 3.58
N LEU A 27 14.55 -0.10 4.60
CA LEU A 27 14.89 1.27 5.02
C LEU A 27 16.18 1.35 5.84
N GLU A 28 16.59 0.27 6.49
CA GLU A 28 17.81 0.21 7.29
C GLU A 28 19.06 -0.04 6.43
N GLY A 29 18.91 -0.66 5.25
CA GLY A 29 20.02 -0.93 4.33
C GLY A 29 20.81 0.32 3.94
N GLU A 30 22.08 0.19 3.55
CA GLU A 30 22.87 1.34 3.11
C GLU A 30 22.65 1.66 1.62
N LEU A 31 22.50 2.94 1.29
CA LEU A 31 22.46 3.39 -0.11
C LEU A 31 23.88 3.59 -0.64
N SER A 32 24.12 3.22 -1.90
CA SER A 32 25.43 3.42 -2.54
C SER A 32 25.76 4.89 -2.83
N CYS A 33 24.78 5.77 -2.79
CA CYS A 33 24.96 7.23 -2.88
C CYS A 33 24.05 7.95 -1.88
N ASP A 34 24.48 9.15 -1.47
CA ASP A 34 23.65 10.09 -0.71
C ASP A 34 22.56 10.77 -1.56
N CYS A 35 22.70 10.68 -2.88
CA CYS A 35 21.86 11.34 -3.84
C CYS A 35 20.38 10.92 -3.80
N MET A 36 20.07 9.75 -3.22
CA MET A 36 18.72 9.22 -3.08
C MET A 36 18.15 9.31 -1.66
N LYS A 37 18.92 9.77 -0.65
CA LYS A 37 18.47 9.83 0.76
C LYS A 37 17.15 10.59 0.93
N GLY A 38 17.02 11.77 0.29
CA GLY A 38 15.79 12.56 0.38
C GLY A 38 14.55 11.89 -0.23
N LEU A 39 14.71 10.99 -1.21
CA LEU A 39 13.59 10.18 -1.72
C LEU A 39 13.24 9.08 -0.74
N ARG A 40 14.24 8.45 -0.13
CA ARG A 40 14.05 7.44 0.91
C ARG A 40 13.30 7.99 2.12
N ASP A 41 13.63 9.20 2.57
CA ASP A 41 12.94 9.88 3.68
C ASP A 41 11.45 10.11 3.37
N ARG A 42 11.11 10.35 2.10
CA ARG A 42 9.71 10.49 1.67
C ARG A 42 9.00 9.14 1.71
N VAL A 43 9.64 8.07 1.21
CA VAL A 43 9.08 6.71 1.28
C VAL A 43 8.94 6.22 2.72
N ALA A 44 9.84 6.62 3.64
CA ALA A 44 9.68 6.32 5.06
C ALA A 44 8.39 6.89 5.66
N LYS A 45 7.95 8.07 5.21
CA LYS A 45 6.64 8.63 5.59
C LYS A 45 5.47 7.84 5.00
N LEU A 46 5.63 7.32 3.77
CA LEU A 46 4.62 6.44 3.16
C LEU A 46 4.47 5.12 3.94
N ILE A 47 5.56 4.59 4.48
CA ILE A 47 5.54 3.39 5.33
C ILE A 47 4.78 3.65 6.64
N GLN A 48 4.91 4.83 7.24
CA GLN A 48 4.12 5.22 8.42
C GLN A 48 2.62 5.25 8.10
N LEU A 49 2.24 5.87 6.98
CA LEU A 49 0.84 5.90 6.52
C LEU A 49 0.30 4.49 6.22
N TYR A 50 1.14 3.62 5.66
CA TYR A 50 0.81 2.23 5.41
C TYR A 50 0.59 1.44 6.70
N GLU A 51 1.45 1.61 7.71
CA GLU A 51 1.30 0.99 9.03
C GLU A 51 -0.04 1.39 9.67
N GLU A 52 -0.37 2.68 9.67
CA GLU A 52 -1.66 3.19 10.16
C GLU A 52 -2.87 2.62 9.39
N ALA A 53 -2.74 2.46 8.06
CA ALA A 53 -3.80 1.88 7.24
C ALA A 53 -4.01 0.39 7.52
N VAL A 54 -2.93 -0.38 7.67
CA VAL A 54 -2.98 -1.80 8.05
C VAL A 54 -3.60 -1.97 9.44
N GLU A 55 -3.20 -1.16 10.41
CA GLU A 55 -3.79 -1.16 11.76
C GLU A 55 -5.29 -0.89 11.73
N LYS A 56 -5.73 0.12 10.96
CA LYS A 56 -7.16 0.45 10.82
C LYS A 56 -7.98 -0.71 10.25
N VAL A 57 -7.45 -1.42 9.26
CA VAL A 57 -8.13 -2.60 8.69
C VAL A 57 -8.11 -3.77 9.68
N ASN A 58 -6.97 -4.03 10.32
CA ASN A 58 -6.82 -5.09 11.32
C ASN A 58 -7.73 -4.91 12.55
N ALA A 59 -8.07 -3.66 12.90
CA ALA A 59 -9.00 -3.36 13.98
C ALA A 59 -10.47 -3.67 13.65
N SER A 60 -10.80 -3.94 12.38
CA SER A 60 -12.14 -4.36 11.98
C SER A 60 -12.36 -5.85 12.27
N GLU A 61 -13.47 -6.18 12.94
CA GLU A 61 -13.90 -7.58 13.13
C GLU A 61 -14.73 -8.11 11.94
N ASN A 62 -15.06 -7.26 10.97
CA ASN A 62 -15.86 -7.63 9.80
C ASN A 62 -14.95 -8.07 8.63
N GLN A 63 -15.03 -9.35 8.26
CA GLN A 63 -14.25 -9.92 7.16
C GLN A 63 -14.51 -9.25 5.80
N ASP A 64 -15.73 -8.77 5.53
CA ASP A 64 -16.06 -8.09 4.27
C ASP A 64 -15.29 -6.76 4.14
N VAL A 65 -15.01 -6.10 5.26
CA VAL A 65 -14.16 -4.90 5.30
C VAL A 65 -12.72 -5.25 4.92
N HIS A 66 -12.20 -6.36 5.44
CA HIS A 66 -10.86 -6.84 5.08
C HIS A 66 -10.77 -7.13 3.59
N ASP A 67 -11.73 -7.88 3.04
CA ASP A 67 -11.75 -8.27 1.64
C ASP A 67 -11.93 -7.06 0.71
N PHE A 68 -12.79 -6.11 1.09
CA PHE A 68 -13.04 -4.89 0.31
C PHE A 68 -11.84 -3.94 0.29
N LEU A 69 -11.13 -3.79 1.41
CA LEU A 69 -9.97 -2.91 1.52
C LEU A 69 -8.66 -3.57 1.10
N ALA A 70 -8.63 -4.90 0.95
CA ALA A 70 -7.44 -5.68 0.58
C ALA A 70 -6.72 -5.16 -0.67
N ARG A 71 -7.46 -4.75 -1.71
CA ARG A 71 -6.88 -4.20 -2.94
C ARG A 71 -6.08 -2.93 -2.69
N ARG A 72 -6.56 -2.05 -1.80
CA ARG A 72 -5.89 -0.78 -1.49
C ARG A 72 -4.60 -1.04 -0.71
N LEU A 73 -4.68 -1.91 0.31
CA LEU A 73 -3.48 -2.34 1.04
C LEU A 73 -2.44 -3.00 0.13
N TYR A 74 -2.90 -3.82 -0.83
CA TYR A 74 -2.03 -4.43 -1.83
C TYR A 74 -1.33 -3.40 -2.71
N ASN A 75 -2.06 -2.44 -3.25
CA ASN A 75 -1.49 -1.38 -4.08
C ASN A 75 -0.46 -0.55 -3.30
N MET A 76 -0.81 -0.11 -2.08
CA MET A 76 0.14 0.60 -1.20
C MET A 76 1.41 -0.22 -0.97
N THR A 77 1.27 -1.52 -0.73
CA THR A 77 2.41 -2.43 -0.54
C THR A 77 3.30 -2.46 -1.78
N ALA A 78 2.71 -2.63 -2.96
CA ALA A 78 3.43 -2.72 -4.23
C ALA A 78 4.16 -1.41 -4.56
N ASP A 79 3.50 -0.26 -4.38
CA ASP A 79 4.07 1.06 -4.69
C ASP A 79 5.24 1.42 -3.76
N ILE A 80 5.13 1.08 -2.48
CA ILE A 80 6.21 1.31 -1.50
C ILE A 80 7.39 0.39 -1.81
N ILE A 81 7.18 -0.91 -1.99
CA ILE A 81 8.26 -1.86 -2.31
C ILE A 81 8.93 -1.49 -3.62
N GLY A 82 8.15 -1.16 -4.65
CA GLY A 82 8.66 -0.69 -5.95
C GLY A 82 9.50 0.58 -5.81
N SER A 83 9.06 1.52 -4.97
CA SER A 83 9.82 2.74 -4.68
C SER A 83 11.15 2.46 -3.99
N LEU A 84 11.17 1.57 -2.99
CA LEU A 84 12.39 1.18 -2.27
C LEU A 84 13.41 0.52 -3.20
N LEU A 85 12.96 -0.44 -4.03
CA LEU A 85 13.82 -1.12 -5.01
C LEU A 85 14.40 -0.14 -6.03
N LEU A 86 13.56 0.74 -6.59
CA LEU A 86 14.01 1.70 -7.59
C LEU A 86 14.95 2.76 -7.00
N ILE A 87 14.75 3.14 -5.74
CA ILE A 87 15.69 4.00 -4.99
C ILE A 87 17.04 3.31 -4.83
N GLU A 88 17.05 2.02 -4.50
CA GLU A 88 18.28 1.24 -4.37
C GLU A 88 19.03 1.18 -5.70
N ASP A 89 18.34 0.85 -6.80
CA ASP A 89 18.92 0.83 -8.15
C ASP A 89 19.43 2.20 -8.59
N ALA A 90 18.67 3.26 -8.31
CA ALA A 90 19.08 4.63 -8.59
C ALA A 90 20.26 5.10 -7.73
N SER A 91 20.46 4.51 -6.55
CA SER A 91 21.64 4.80 -5.73
C SER A 91 22.92 4.17 -6.32
N LYS A 92 22.79 3.01 -6.98
CA LYS A 92 23.89 2.28 -7.63
C LYS A 92 24.20 2.82 -9.03
N ALA A 93 23.18 3.19 -9.81
CA ALA A 93 23.31 3.70 -11.17
C ALA A 93 22.45 4.98 -11.38
N PRO A 94 22.86 6.13 -10.82
CA PRO A 94 22.08 7.37 -10.90
C PRO A 94 21.77 7.82 -12.33
N ASP A 95 22.72 7.65 -13.26
CA ASP A 95 22.56 8.09 -14.66
C ASP A 95 21.45 7.34 -15.40
N LEU A 96 21.11 6.12 -14.95
CA LEU A 96 20.07 5.30 -15.56
C LEU A 96 18.71 5.50 -14.90
N PHE A 97 18.66 5.57 -13.56
CA PHE A 97 17.40 5.41 -12.82
C PHE A 97 16.98 6.64 -12.00
N LYS A 98 17.85 7.62 -11.77
CA LYS A 98 17.54 8.77 -10.89
C LYS A 98 16.24 9.47 -11.31
N LYS A 99 16.12 9.84 -12.58
CA LYS A 99 14.92 10.54 -13.07
C LYS A 99 13.66 9.69 -12.87
N SER A 100 13.74 8.40 -13.18
CA SER A 100 12.63 7.45 -13.01
C SER A 100 12.23 7.31 -11.55
N ALA A 101 13.20 7.18 -10.63
CA ALA A 101 12.95 7.11 -9.19
C ALA A 101 12.18 8.34 -8.68
N HIS A 102 12.57 9.54 -9.11
CA HIS A 102 11.88 10.77 -8.75
C HIS A 102 10.42 10.81 -9.21
N VAL A 103 10.15 10.37 -10.45
CA VAL A 103 8.78 10.35 -11.00
C VAL A 103 7.96 9.25 -10.33
N PHE A 104 8.52 8.05 -10.17
CA PHE A 104 7.83 6.91 -9.57
C PHE A 104 7.45 7.17 -8.11
N VAL A 105 8.38 7.69 -7.30
CA VAL A 105 8.09 8.03 -5.89
C VAL A 105 6.99 9.09 -5.81
N ARG A 106 6.91 10.02 -6.76
CA ARG A 106 5.83 11.02 -6.80
C ARG A 106 4.46 10.40 -7.07
N MET A 107 4.40 9.44 -7.99
CA MET A 107 3.18 8.66 -8.26
C MET A 107 2.80 7.80 -7.04
N ALA A 108 3.77 7.11 -6.44
CA ALA A 108 3.55 6.30 -5.25
C ALA A 108 3.02 7.13 -4.06
N GLU A 109 3.50 8.37 -3.88
CA GLU A 109 2.95 9.27 -2.88
C GLU A 109 1.47 9.55 -3.09
N GLU A 110 1.05 9.85 -4.32
CA GLU A 110 -0.35 10.12 -4.65
C GLU A 110 -1.24 8.91 -4.33
N GLU A 111 -0.86 7.72 -4.81
CA GLU A 111 -1.60 6.48 -4.60
C GLU A 111 -1.68 6.11 -3.12
N VAL A 112 -0.56 6.14 -2.40
CA VAL A 112 -0.52 5.78 -0.96
C VAL A 112 -1.32 6.77 -0.12
N ILE A 113 -1.19 8.07 -0.37
CA ILE A 113 -1.95 9.10 0.37
C ILE A 113 -3.44 8.94 0.10
N GLY A 114 -3.85 8.74 -1.16
CA GLY A 114 -5.24 8.52 -1.55
C GLY A 114 -5.83 7.28 -0.90
N HIS A 115 -5.12 6.15 -0.94
CA HIS A 115 -5.54 4.90 -0.29
C HIS A 115 -5.62 5.04 1.24
N THR A 116 -4.65 5.71 1.86
CA THR A 116 -4.66 5.96 3.31
C THR A 116 -5.87 6.80 3.71
N ALA A 117 -6.14 7.89 2.99
CA ALA A 117 -7.29 8.75 3.26
C ALA A 117 -8.61 7.99 3.15
N TYR A 118 -8.74 7.16 2.11
CA TYR A 118 -9.92 6.31 1.92
C TYR A 118 -10.10 5.32 3.07
N ILE A 119 -9.05 4.57 3.44
CA ILE A 119 -9.12 3.56 4.50
C ILE A 119 -9.46 4.19 5.85
N LYS A 120 -8.86 5.35 6.16
CA LYS A 120 -9.14 6.06 7.42
C LYS A 120 -10.59 6.54 7.52
N ALA A 121 -11.16 6.99 6.41
CA ALA A 121 -12.54 7.50 6.37
C ALA A 121 -13.60 6.39 6.20
N PHE A 122 -13.19 5.15 5.93
CA PHE A 122 -14.12 4.07 5.61
C PHE A 122 -15.01 3.66 6.80
N ASN A 123 -16.32 3.66 6.58
CA ASN A 123 -17.31 3.13 7.51
C ASN A 123 -17.80 1.75 7.00
N PRO A 124 -17.75 0.68 7.82
CA PRO A 124 -18.27 -0.64 7.43
C PRO A 124 -19.71 -0.64 6.91
N GLU A 125 -20.56 0.27 7.40
CA GLU A 125 -21.95 0.40 6.94
C GLU A 125 -22.05 0.81 5.46
N ASP A 126 -21.02 1.48 4.93
CA ASP A 126 -20.98 1.90 3.52
C ASP A 126 -20.86 0.69 2.58
N LEU A 127 -20.51 -0.51 3.08
CA LEU A 127 -20.42 -1.74 2.27
C LEU A 127 -21.72 -2.06 1.53
N GLU A 128 -22.87 -1.73 2.10
CA GLU A 128 -24.17 -1.91 1.47
C GLU A 128 -24.26 -1.18 0.12
N GLN A 129 -23.66 0.00 0.01
CA GLN A 129 -23.65 0.82 -1.21
C GLN A 129 -22.78 0.20 -2.33
N PHE A 130 -21.95 -0.79 -2.01
CA PHE A 130 -21.06 -1.45 -2.97
C PHE A 130 -21.59 -2.82 -3.43
N LYS A 131 -22.76 -3.26 -2.95
CA LYS A 131 -23.42 -4.49 -3.44
C LYS A 131 -23.97 -4.25 -4.84
N ALA A 132 -23.72 -5.19 -5.75
CA ALA A 132 -24.11 -5.07 -7.16
C ALA A 132 -25.61 -5.31 -7.42
N VAL A 133 -26.30 -5.94 -6.47
CA VAL A 133 -27.73 -6.25 -6.52
C VAL A 133 -28.32 -5.79 -5.20
N GLU A 134 -29.33 -4.93 -5.25
CA GLU A 134 -30.17 -4.64 -4.09
C GLU A 134 -30.95 -5.91 -3.77
N GLU A 135 -30.86 -6.41 -2.52
CA GLU A 135 -31.73 -7.49 -2.09
C GLU A 135 -33.17 -6.98 -2.20
N GLU A 136 -33.94 -7.50 -3.17
CA GLU A 136 -35.38 -7.29 -3.22
C GLU A 136 -35.92 -7.79 -1.88
N THR A 137 -36.35 -6.87 -1.01
CA THR A 137 -37.12 -7.23 0.17
C THR A 137 -38.35 -7.96 -0.34
N GLU A 138 -38.39 -9.28 -0.15
CA GLU A 138 -39.60 -10.08 -0.36
C GLU A 138 -40.69 -9.46 0.55
N GLU A 139 -41.54 -8.62 -0.04
CA GLU A 139 -42.77 -8.16 0.60
C GLU A 139 -43.64 -9.40 0.84
N ALA A 140 -43.81 -9.74 2.12
CA ALA A 140 -44.62 -10.85 2.61
C ALA A 140 -46.13 -10.61 2.47
#